data_AF-A0A842WS15-F1
#
_entry.id   AF-A0A842WS15-F1
#
_cell.length_a   1.000
_cell.length_b   1.000
_cell.length_c   1.000
_cell.angle_alpha   90.00
_cell.angle_beta   90.00
_cell.angle_gamma   90.00
#
_symmetry.space_group_name_H-M   'P 1'
#
loop_
_entity.id
_entity.type
_entity.pdbx_description
1 polymer ?
#
loop_
_entity_poly.entity_id
_entity_poly.type
_entity_poly.pdbx_seq_one_letter_code
_entity_poly.pdbx_strand_id
1 'polypeptide(L)' 'MDNYSNIDTAEKHHLITKESANMLREVNGLRNRIVSIYNDIDYNQLISSINRTLPLIDTYIEEVENWLSQQYQR' A
#
# COMPACT_ATOMS: atom_id res chain seq x y z
N MET A 1 7.26 15.23 -0.72
CA MET A 1 7.40 13.87 -1.28
C MET A 1 7.40 12.93 -0.10
N ASP A 2 6.51 11.95 -0.04
CA ASP A 2 6.50 10.98 1.06
C ASP A 2 7.82 10.21 1.07
N ASN A 3 8.45 10.09 2.23
CA ASN A 3 9.74 9.41 2.39
C ASN A 3 9.60 7.90 2.59
N TYR A 4 8.38 7.35 2.52
CA TYR A 4 8.04 5.94 2.72
C TYR A 4 8.59 5.28 3.99
N SER A 5 9.02 6.08 4.99
CA SER A 5 9.77 5.56 6.13
C SER A 5 8.95 4.58 6.98
N ASN A 6 7.62 4.75 7.02
CA ASN A 6 6.70 3.83 7.67
C ASN A 6 6.67 2.45 6.99
N ILE A 7 6.65 2.42 5.65
CA ILE A 7 6.68 1.17 4.87
C ILE A 7 8.02 0.48 5.06
N ASP A 8 9.12 1.23 4.99
CA ASP A 8 10.47 0.68 5.17
C ASP A 8 10.65 0.12 6.59
N THR A 9 10.09 0.79 7.59
CA THR A 9 10.10 0.32 8.98
C THR A 9 9.27 -0.96 9.12
N ALA A 10 8.06 -1.01 8.55
CA ALA A 10 7.20 -2.19 8.59
C ALA A 10 7.85 -3.40 7.91
N GLU A 11 8.48 -3.21 6.75
CA GLU A 11 9.25 -4.25 6.04
C GLU A 11 10.44 -4.72 6.90
N LYS A 12 11.23 -3.80 7.45
CA LYS A 12 12.39 -4.12 8.31
C LYS A 12 12.01 -4.92 9.56
N HIS A 13 10.84 -4.63 10.14
CA HIS A 13 10.33 -5.34 11.30
C HIS A 13 9.57 -6.63 10.95
N HIS A 14 9.56 -7.03 9.67
CA HIS A 14 8.85 -8.21 9.18
C HIS A 14 7.35 -8.18 9.50
N LEU A 15 6.77 -6.98 9.63
CA LEU A 15 5.33 -6.80 9.77
C LEU A 15 4.64 -7.07 8.44
N ILE A 16 5.29 -6.66 7.35
CA ILE A 16 4.85 -6.92 5.98
C ILE A 16 5.97 -7.49 5.13
N THR A 17 5.59 -8.15 4.05
CA THR A 17 6.56 -8.65 3.06
C THR A 17 7.12 -7.52 2.20
N LYS A 18 8.25 -7.79 1.53
CA LYS A 18 8.83 -6.87 0.53
C LYS A 18 7.88 -6.62 -0.64
N GLU A 19 7.08 -7.61 -1.00
CA GLU A 19 6.07 -7.49 -2.05
C GLU A 19 4.98 -6.51 -1.64
N SER A 20 4.41 -6.66 -0.44
CA SER A 20 3.48 -5.71 0.15
C SER A 20 4.08 -4.31 0.31
N ALA A 21 5.34 -4.21 0.71
CA ALA A 21 6.04 -2.92 0.81
C ALA A 21 6.13 -2.20 -0.54
N ASN A 22 6.50 -2.90 -1.61
CA ASN A 22 6.51 -2.34 -2.97
C ASN A 22 5.11 -1.91 -3.43
N MET A 23 4.11 -2.75 -3.16
CA MET A 23 2.73 -2.45 -3.49
C MET A 23 2.22 -1.19 -2.77
N LEU A 24 2.49 -1.05 -1.46
CA LEU A 24 2.08 0.13 -0.70
C LEU A 24 2.73 1.42 -1.23
N ARG A 25 3.97 1.35 -1.73
CA ARG A 25 4.62 2.48 -2.40
C ARG A 25 3.87 2.85 -3.69
N GLU A 26 3.44 1.87 -4.49
CA GLU A 26 2.59 2.11 -5.66
C GLU A 26 1.22 2.71 -5.30
N VAL A 27 0.55 2.18 -4.25
CA VAL A 27 -0.72 2.72 -3.73
C VAL A 27 -0.56 4.16 -3.26
N ASN A 28 0.52 4.49 -2.56
CA ASN A 28 0.79 5.87 -2.15
C ASN A 28 0.99 6.80 -3.35
N GLY A 29 1.70 6.32 -4.38
CA GLY A 29 1.82 7.04 -5.65
C GLY A 29 0.45 7.28 -6.31
N LEU A 30 -0.42 6.27 -6.32
CA LEU A 30 -1.78 6.36 -6.83
C LEU A 30 -2.63 7.35 -6.01
N ARG A 31 -2.60 7.27 -4.68
CA ARG A 31 -3.26 8.22 -3.78
C ARG A 31 -2.81 9.65 -4.03
N ASN A 32 -1.52 9.87 -4.25
CA ASN A 32 -0.98 11.19 -4.55
C ASN A 32 -1.46 11.71 -5.90
N ARG A 33 -1.54 10.85 -6.93
CA ARG A 33 -2.19 11.19 -8.20
C ARG A 33 -3.67 11.51 -8.02
N ILE A 34 -4.39 10.74 -7.19
CA ILE A 34 -5.81 10.96 -6.89
C ILE A 34 -6.03 12.31 -6.19
N VAL A 35 -5.25 12.64 -5.17
CA VAL A 35 -5.38 13.93 -4.49
C VAL A 35 -4.96 15.10 -5.40
N SER A 36 -4.03 14.85 -6.33
CA SER A 36 -3.62 15.81 -7.35
C SER A 36 -4.62 15.96 -8.51
N ILE A 37 -5.76 15.22 -8.53
CA ILE A 37 -6.79 15.19 -9.61
C ILE A 37 -7.35 16.56 -10.01
N TYR A 38 -7.06 17.64 -9.29
CA TYR A 38 -7.53 18.96 -9.69
C TYR A 38 -7.01 19.47 -11.05
N ASN A 39 -6.05 18.80 -11.71
CA ASN A 39 -5.60 19.16 -13.08
C ASN A 39 -5.35 17.90 -13.96
N ASP A 40 -6.15 17.74 -15.02
CA ASP A 40 -5.91 16.94 -16.24
C ASP A 40 -5.39 15.49 -16.07
N ILE A 41 -6.24 14.58 -15.58
CA ILE A 41 -5.91 13.15 -15.46
C ILE A 41 -6.62 12.29 -16.53
N ASP A 42 -5.86 11.33 -17.06
CA ASP A 42 -6.40 10.19 -17.80
C ASP A 42 -7.09 9.23 -16.83
N TYR A 43 -8.42 9.38 -16.73
CA TYR A 43 -9.28 8.56 -15.88
C TYR A 43 -9.17 7.06 -16.18
N ASN A 44 -8.86 6.65 -17.41
CA ASN A 44 -8.73 5.24 -17.76
C ASN A 44 -7.48 4.63 -17.11
N GLN A 45 -6.35 5.36 -17.15
CA GLN A 45 -5.13 4.94 -16.48
C GLN A 45 -5.32 4.87 -14.96
N LEU A 46 -6.07 5.82 -14.40
CA LEU A 46 -6.38 5.86 -12.98
C LEU A 46 -7.23 4.67 -12.53
N ILE A 47 -8.35 4.41 -13.22
CA ILE A 47 -9.26 3.30 -12.91
C ILE A 47 -8.54 1.95 -13.05
N SER A 48 -7.74 1.78 -14.09
CA SER A 48 -6.93 0.57 -14.29
C SER A 48 -5.96 0.34 -13.12
N SER A 49 -5.30 1.41 -12.66
CA SER A 49 -4.42 1.34 -11.50
C SER A 49 -5.21 0.97 -10.23
N ILE A 50 -6.35 1.60 -9.97
CA ILE A 50 -7.20 1.28 -8.81
C ILE A 50 -7.60 -0.21 -8.82
N ASN A 51 -8.12 -0.70 -9.94
CA ASN A 51 -8.56 -2.10 -10.07
C ASN A 51 -7.42 -3.11 -9.87
N ARG A 52 -6.21 -2.76 -10.31
CA ARG A 52 -5.02 -3.60 -10.08
C ARG A 52 -4.58 -3.62 -8.62
N THR A 53 -4.74 -2.50 -7.91
CA THR A 53 -4.20 -2.37 -6.54
C THR A 53 -5.18 -2.77 -5.45
N LEU A 54 -6.49 -2.71 -5.71
CA LEU A 54 -7.53 -3.12 -4.75
C LEU A 54 -7.33 -4.53 -4.19
N PRO A 55 -7.15 -5.59 -5.00
CA PRO A 55 -6.95 -6.95 -4.46
C PRO A 55 -5.67 -7.09 -3.63
N LEU A 56 -4.66 -6.25 -3.87
CA LEU A 56 -3.41 -6.31 -3.14
C LEU A 56 -3.51 -5.67 -1.74
N ILE A 57 -4.48 -4.75 -1.56
CA ILE A 57 -4.78 -4.19 -0.25
C ILE A 57 -5.32 -5.28 0.68
N ASP A 58 -6.12 -6.22 0.15
CA ASP A 58 -6.63 -7.35 0.93
C ASP A 58 -5.47 -8.23 1.45
N THR A 59 -4.49 -8.54 0.60
CA THR A 59 -3.26 -9.26 1.02
C THR A 59 -2.51 -8.53 2.13
N TYR A 60 -2.37 -7.21 2.03
CA TYR A 60 -1.73 -6.42 3.07
C TYR A 60 -2.52 -6.45 4.39
N ILE A 61 -3.85 -6.38 4.35
CA ILE A 61 -4.70 -6.47 5.55
C ILE A 61 -4.46 -7.82 6.25
N GLU A 62 -4.47 -8.92 5.50
CA GLU A 62 -4.20 -10.24 6.05
C GLU A 62 -2.81 -10.34 6.70
N GLU A 63 -1.76 -9.78 6.09
CA GLU A 63 -0.42 -9.74 6.68
C GLU A 63 -0.40 -8.99 8.03
N VAL A 64 -1.08 -7.84 8.10
CA VAL A 64 -1.19 -7.03 9.33
C VAL A 64 -1.97 -7.78 10.41
N GLU A 65 -3.10 -8.39 10.06
CA GLU A 65 -3.92 -9.17 10.99
C GLU A 65 -3.15 -10.37 11.54
N ASN A 66 -2.43 -11.08 10.67
CA ASN A 66 -1.58 -12.19 11.07
C ASN A 66 -0.47 -11.72 12.02
N TRP A 67 0.21 -10.62 11.71
CA TRP A 67 1.24 -10.07 12.57
C TRP A 67 0.69 -9.68 13.95
N LEU A 68 -0.47 -9.00 14.00
CA LEU A 68 -1.13 -8.63 15.25
C LEU A 68 -1.49 -9.86 16.08
N SER A 69 -2.07 -10.88 15.47
CA SER A 69 -2.45 -12.13 16.16
C SER A 69 -1.25 -12.80 16.86
N GLN A 70 -0.07 -12.77 16.23
CA GLN A 70 1.16 -13.29 16.81
C GLN A 70 1.69 -12.46 17.99
N GLN A 71 1.40 -11.15 18.01
CA GLN A 71 1.78 -10.29 19.15
C GLN A 71 0.87 -10.50 20.36
N TYR A 72 -0.43 -10.76 20.14
CA TYR A 72 -1.39 -10.99 21.23
C TYR A 72 -1.36 -12.42 21.83
N GLN A 73 -0.66 -13.35 21.18
CA GLN A 73 -0.41 -14.70 21.71
C GLN A 73 0.89 -14.80 22.54
N ARG A 74 1.59 -13.69 22.75
CA ARG A 74 2.76 -13.57 23.64
C ARG A 74 2.38 -12.93 24.97
#